data_AF-A0A9D1KDV5-F1
#
_entry.id   AF-A0A9D1KDV5-F1
#
_cell.length_a   1.000
_cell.length_b   1.000
_cell.length_c   1.000
_cell.angle_alpha   90.00
_cell.angle_beta   90.00
_cell.angle_gamma   90.00
#
_symmetry.space_group_name_H-M   'P 1'
#
loop_
_entity.id
_entity.type
_entity.pdbx_description
1 polymer ?
#
loop_
_entity_poly.entity_id
_entity_poly.type
_entity_poly.pdbx_seq_one_letter_code
_entity_poly.pdbx_strand_id
1 'polypeptide(L)'
;HTYDINQLGQQYQYTNKDNVFLALKRMSDTKTSYLQNTELSYQREHDFGLSYGANLRYKIEESTRWVPFIENNGKKHKYYNWAETELHIRYAPNEKFYQTKGMRYPINRDAPIFFLSHTFSPKDFLGSSYMINRTDFRFSKDFWFSAFGHIESEFQFSHVWNQAPFTMLILPNANLSYTIQEGSYSLLSPMEFVLDSYASWDITYFANGILFNRIPGVKLLRIREVVSFKGFFGNLSDKNNPYLTNLNPDLWRFPGENVVHEMNPRRPYMELGVGLDNIFKILRIEYVWRLTYREHKDVAKGGVRIALHFSF
;
A
#
# COMPACT_ATOMS: atom_id res chain seq x y z
N HIS A 1 21.64 2.22 -7.06
CA HIS A 1 21.95 2.32 -5.63
C HIS A 1 21.26 3.56 -5.11
N THR A 2 20.53 3.44 -4.01
CA THR A 2 19.84 4.55 -3.34
C THR A 2 20.09 4.46 -1.84
N TYR A 3 20.13 5.61 -1.19
CA TYR A 3 20.16 5.74 0.26
C TYR A 3 19.08 6.73 0.65
N ASP A 4 18.03 6.24 1.29
CA ASP A 4 16.82 7.02 1.54
C ASP A 4 16.17 6.60 2.85
N ILE A 5 15.22 7.42 3.28
CA ILE A 5 14.38 7.20 4.42
C ILE A 5 13.30 6.14 4.11
N ASN A 6 13.15 5.16 5.01
CA ASN A 6 12.09 4.16 4.96
C ASN A 6 11.05 4.45 6.04
N GLN A 7 9.85 4.89 5.63
CA GLN A 7 8.71 5.12 6.52
C GLN A 7 7.90 3.83 6.60
N LEU A 8 7.95 3.16 7.75
CA LEU A 8 7.32 1.84 7.90
C LEU A 8 5.80 1.95 7.86
N GLY A 9 5.18 1.19 6.95
CA GLY A 9 3.74 1.24 6.70
C GLY A 9 3.27 2.47 5.92
N GLN A 10 4.19 3.21 5.27
CA GLN A 10 3.87 4.32 4.37
C GLN A 10 4.70 4.21 3.09
N GLN A 11 4.30 3.31 2.21
CA GLN A 11 4.94 3.07 0.91
C GLN A 11 3.96 3.43 -0.21
N TYR A 12 4.01 4.67 -0.67
CA TYR A 12 3.19 5.14 -1.79
C TYR A 12 3.70 4.52 -3.10
N GLN A 13 2.83 3.81 -3.83
CA GLN A 13 3.23 3.10 -5.06
C GLN A 13 3.30 4.00 -6.29
N TYR A 14 2.46 5.04 -6.35
CA TYR A 14 2.26 5.85 -7.55
C TYR A 14 2.80 7.28 -7.45
N THR A 15 3.21 7.72 -6.25
CA THR A 15 3.72 9.07 -6.02
C THR A 15 5.12 9.02 -5.47
N ASN A 16 6.02 9.84 -6.02
CA ASN A 16 7.35 10.03 -5.45
C ASN A 16 7.24 10.51 -4.00
N LYS A 17 8.01 9.91 -3.08
CA LYS A 17 8.04 10.27 -1.65
C LYS A 17 8.31 11.76 -1.43
N ASP A 18 9.02 12.40 -2.36
CA ASP A 18 9.39 13.82 -2.31
C ASP A 18 8.33 14.77 -2.92
N ASN A 19 7.12 14.30 -3.19
CA ASN A 19 6.07 15.17 -3.70
C ASN A 19 5.64 16.20 -2.62
N VAL A 20 5.71 17.49 -2.96
CA VAL A 20 5.32 18.61 -2.08
C VAL A 20 3.91 18.43 -1.51
N PHE A 21 2.99 17.82 -2.24
CA PHE A 21 1.62 17.56 -1.78
C PHE A 21 1.54 16.51 -0.66
N LEU A 22 2.57 15.68 -0.47
CA LEU A 22 2.69 14.75 0.65
C LEU A 22 3.16 15.42 1.96
N ALA A 23 3.60 16.69 1.91
CA ALA A 23 4.03 17.43 3.09
C ALA A 23 2.86 17.75 4.04
N LEU A 24 1.65 17.92 3.51
CA LEU A 24 0.43 18.14 4.30
C LEU A 24 -0.03 16.82 4.92
N LYS A 25 0.52 16.51 6.10
CA LYS A 25 0.21 15.29 6.86
C LYS A 25 -0.76 15.57 8.01
N ARG A 26 -1.64 14.61 8.30
CA ARG A 26 -2.54 14.65 9.45
C ARG A 26 -1.82 14.45 10.79
N MET A 27 -0.73 13.69 10.79
CA MET A 27 0.08 13.43 11.98
C MET A 27 1.57 13.39 11.63
N SER A 28 2.42 13.61 12.63
CA SER A 28 3.87 13.47 12.46
C SER A 28 4.22 12.00 12.23
N ASP A 29 5.15 11.77 11.31
CA ASP A 29 5.67 10.45 11.03
C ASP A 29 7.06 10.29 11.63
N THR A 30 7.12 9.61 12.76
CA THR A 30 8.38 9.33 13.47
C THR A 30 8.90 7.92 13.21
N LYS A 31 8.11 7.02 12.59
CA LYS A 31 8.42 5.59 12.45
C LYS A 31 9.25 5.33 11.21
N THR A 32 10.49 5.77 11.33
CA THR A 32 11.36 5.97 10.19
C THR A 32 12.70 5.28 10.42
N SER A 33 13.17 4.51 9.46
CA SER A 33 14.51 3.91 9.40
C SER A 33 15.30 4.47 8.20
N TYR A 34 16.62 4.24 8.16
CA TYR A 34 17.42 4.52 6.97
C TYR A 34 17.63 3.24 6.18
N LEU A 35 17.39 3.28 4.87
CA LEU A 35 17.49 2.13 3.98
C LEU A 35 18.44 2.46 2.83
N GLN A 36 19.52 1.69 2.75
CA GLN A 36 20.36 1.57 1.58
C GLN A 36 19.82 0.44 0.70
N ASN A 37 19.54 0.73 -0.57
CA ASN A 37 19.06 -0.27 -1.54
C ASN A 37 19.96 -0.29 -2.78
N THR A 38 20.54 -1.44 -3.07
CA THR A 38 21.25 -1.69 -4.33
C THR A 38 20.41 -2.65 -5.14
N GLU A 39 19.95 -2.22 -6.30
CA GLU A 39 19.00 -2.97 -7.10
C GLU A 39 19.49 -3.13 -8.54
N LEU A 40 19.37 -4.35 -9.05
CA LEU A 40 19.53 -4.70 -10.45
C LEU A 40 18.23 -5.34 -10.93
N SER A 41 17.59 -4.70 -11.90
CA SER A 41 16.30 -5.12 -12.42
C SER A 41 16.44 -5.59 -13.86
N TYR A 42 15.85 -6.74 -14.16
CA TYR A 42 15.65 -7.24 -15.52
C TYR A 42 14.16 -7.36 -15.77
N GLN A 43 13.68 -6.83 -16.89
CA GLN A 43 12.29 -6.93 -17.31
C GLN A 43 12.24 -7.22 -18.80
N ARG A 44 11.37 -8.15 -19.16
CA ARG A 44 11.04 -8.47 -20.55
C ARG A 44 9.54 -8.42 -20.74
N GLU A 45 9.13 -7.79 -21.83
CA GLU A 45 7.74 -7.61 -22.19
C GLU A 45 7.48 -8.21 -23.57
N HIS A 46 6.28 -8.75 -23.75
CA HIS A 46 5.81 -9.31 -25.00
C HIS A 46 4.55 -8.60 -25.47
N ASP A 47 4.37 -8.53 -26.79
CA ASP A 47 3.25 -7.82 -27.43
C ASP A 47 1.87 -8.38 -27.05
N PHE A 48 1.79 -9.65 -26.62
CA PHE A 48 0.54 -10.26 -26.17
C PHE A 48 0.16 -9.91 -24.72
N GLY A 49 0.85 -8.96 -24.10
CA GLY A 49 0.52 -8.40 -22.78
C GLY A 49 1.15 -9.14 -21.60
N LEU A 50 2.04 -10.11 -21.83
CA LEU A 50 2.82 -10.75 -20.77
C LEU A 50 4.14 -10.02 -20.58
N SER A 51 4.45 -9.65 -19.36
CA SER A 51 5.79 -9.28 -18.94
C SER A 51 6.24 -10.11 -17.75
N TYR A 52 7.55 -10.34 -17.69
CA TYR A 52 8.18 -11.01 -16.57
C TYR A 52 9.54 -10.39 -16.31
N GLY A 53 10.00 -10.51 -15.08
CA GLY A 53 11.24 -9.92 -14.67
C GLY A 53 11.78 -10.47 -13.37
N ALA A 54 13.00 -10.06 -13.07
CA ALA A 54 13.71 -10.40 -11.86
C ALA A 54 14.37 -9.15 -11.30
N ASN A 55 14.17 -8.88 -10.01
CA ASN A 55 14.87 -7.83 -9.29
C ASN A 55 15.80 -8.49 -8.27
N LEU A 56 17.10 -8.23 -8.39
CA LEU A 56 18.09 -8.59 -7.40
C LEU A 56 18.36 -7.37 -6.53
N ARG A 57 18.09 -7.46 -5.23
CA ARG A 57 18.26 -6.35 -4.31
C ARG A 57 19.16 -6.75 -3.15
N TYR A 58 20.08 -5.86 -2.80
CA TYR A 58 20.85 -5.91 -1.57
C TYR A 58 20.52 -4.69 -0.73
N LYS A 59 19.92 -4.94 0.43
CA LYS A 59 19.40 -3.92 1.33
C LYS A 59 20.18 -3.91 2.64
N ILE A 60 20.46 -2.72 3.15
CA ILE A 60 20.98 -2.49 4.49
C ILE A 60 20.04 -1.50 5.14
N GLU A 61 19.49 -1.84 6.29
CA GLU A 61 18.60 -0.96 7.02
C GLU A 61 19.16 -0.67 8.41
N GLU A 62 19.17 0.61 8.76
CA GLU A 62 19.71 1.12 10.02
C GLU A 62 18.59 1.52 10.98
N SER A 63 18.80 1.16 12.24
CA SER A 63 17.90 1.51 13.34
C SER A 63 17.93 3.01 13.62
N THR A 64 16.81 3.53 14.11
CA THR A 64 16.70 4.90 14.60
C THR A 64 16.19 4.92 16.03
N ARG A 65 16.14 6.11 16.63
CA ARG A 65 15.56 6.30 17.97
C ARG A 65 14.12 5.78 18.07
N TRP A 66 13.34 5.90 16.99
CA TRP A 66 11.92 5.57 16.96
C TRP A 66 11.64 4.15 16.52
N VAL A 67 12.55 3.56 15.74
CA VAL A 67 12.50 2.16 15.30
C VAL A 67 13.80 1.47 15.72
N PRO A 68 13.98 1.14 17.01
CA PRO A 68 15.17 0.44 17.48
C PRO A 68 15.07 -1.06 17.17
N PHE A 69 16.13 -1.66 16.63
CA PHE A 69 16.17 -3.10 16.38
C PHE A 69 16.65 -3.82 17.64
N ILE A 70 15.68 -4.21 18.46
CA ILE A 70 15.90 -4.91 19.72
C ILE A 70 15.18 -6.26 19.64
N GLU A 71 15.94 -7.33 19.72
CA GLU A 71 15.41 -8.68 19.82
C GLU A 71 14.73 -8.91 21.17
N ASN A 72 13.84 -9.90 21.23
CA ASN A 72 13.15 -10.26 22.45
C ASN A 72 14.09 -10.71 23.58
N ASN A 73 15.21 -11.31 23.23
CA ASN A 73 16.31 -11.66 24.16
C ASN A 73 17.09 -10.43 24.69
N GLY A 74 16.81 -9.21 24.22
CA GLY A 74 17.44 -7.96 24.65
C GLY A 74 18.67 -7.54 23.83
N LYS A 75 19.09 -8.33 22.84
CA LYS A 75 20.20 -8.01 21.94
C LYS A 75 19.81 -6.85 21.03
N LYS A 76 20.70 -5.85 20.94
CA LYS A 76 20.49 -4.65 20.13
C LYS A 76 21.32 -4.72 18.86
N HIS A 77 20.70 -4.36 17.75
CA HIS A 77 21.33 -4.29 16.44
C HIS A 77 21.29 -2.86 15.93
N LYS A 78 22.44 -2.35 15.45
CA LYS A 78 22.49 -1.02 14.84
C LYS A 78 21.94 -1.04 13.42
N TYR A 79 22.25 -2.09 12.68
CA TYR A 79 21.83 -2.32 11.30
C TYR A 79 21.65 -3.82 11.06
N TYR A 80 20.98 -4.15 9.97
CA TYR A 80 20.92 -5.48 9.40
C TYR A 80 20.86 -5.39 7.88
N ASN A 81 21.28 -6.45 7.22
CA ASN A 81 21.35 -6.52 5.77
C ASN A 81 20.73 -7.81 5.26
N TRP A 82 20.25 -7.77 4.02
CA TRP A 82 19.72 -8.93 3.33
C TRP A 82 19.80 -8.79 1.82
N ALA A 83 19.96 -9.93 1.15
CA ALA A 83 19.95 -10.09 -0.28
C ALA A 83 18.66 -10.81 -0.69
N GLU A 84 17.78 -10.10 -1.40
CA GLU A 84 16.53 -10.64 -1.90
C GLU A 84 16.52 -10.73 -3.43
N THR A 85 15.85 -11.77 -3.92
CA THR A 85 15.52 -11.96 -5.33
C THR A 85 14.01 -11.94 -5.45
N GLU A 86 13.47 -11.02 -6.22
CA GLU A 86 12.05 -10.95 -6.54
C GLU A 86 11.83 -11.34 -8.00
N LEU A 87 11.07 -12.41 -8.21
CA LEU A 87 10.57 -12.79 -9.52
C LEU A 87 9.17 -12.25 -9.67
N HIS A 88 8.87 -11.57 -10.78
CA HIS A 88 7.55 -11.03 -11.03
C HIS A 88 7.06 -11.36 -12.43
N ILE A 89 5.76 -11.58 -12.54
CA ILE A 89 5.03 -11.84 -13.79
C ILE A 89 3.82 -10.93 -13.79
N ARG A 90 3.64 -10.18 -14.87
CA ARG A 90 2.45 -9.36 -15.12
C ARG A 90 1.80 -9.82 -16.40
N TYR A 91 0.49 -10.03 -16.36
CA TYR A 91 -0.30 -10.39 -17.53
C TYR A 91 -1.46 -9.42 -17.67
N ALA A 92 -1.46 -8.66 -18.76
CA ALA A 92 -2.45 -7.65 -19.10
C ALA A 92 -2.89 -7.83 -20.57
N PRO A 93 -3.80 -8.79 -20.86
CA PRO A 93 -4.20 -9.09 -22.23
C PRO A 93 -4.91 -7.90 -22.88
N ASN A 94 -4.51 -7.57 -24.12
CA ASN A 94 -5.06 -6.46 -24.91
C ASN A 94 -4.94 -5.08 -24.26
N GLU A 95 -3.98 -4.89 -23.35
CA GLU A 95 -3.67 -3.56 -22.80
C GLU A 95 -3.19 -2.63 -23.93
N LYS A 96 -3.78 -1.44 -24.00
CA LYS A 96 -3.39 -0.40 -24.96
C LYS A 96 -2.84 0.78 -24.19
N PHE A 97 -1.62 1.17 -24.50
CA PHE A 97 -0.97 2.33 -23.89
C PHE A 97 -0.29 3.20 -24.95
N TYR A 98 -0.22 4.48 -24.66
CA TYR A 98 0.59 5.44 -25.37
C TYR A 98 1.92 5.62 -24.63
N GLN A 99 3.01 5.25 -25.28
CA GLN A 99 4.36 5.39 -24.75
C GLN A 99 4.95 6.75 -25.14
N THR A 100 5.34 7.54 -24.15
CA THR A 100 6.23 8.71 -24.33
C THR A 100 7.68 8.32 -24.03
N LYS A 101 8.63 9.25 -24.18
CA LYS A 101 10.05 8.99 -23.89
C LYS A 101 10.34 8.53 -22.45
N GLY A 102 9.48 8.85 -21.48
CA GLY A 102 9.70 8.52 -20.06
C GLY A 102 8.51 7.90 -19.34
N MET A 103 7.31 7.93 -19.90
CA MET A 103 6.08 7.46 -19.24
C MET A 103 5.14 6.74 -20.19
N ARG A 104 4.39 5.77 -19.66
CA ARG A 104 3.28 5.11 -20.34
C ARG A 104 1.97 5.65 -19.81
N TYR A 105 1.07 6.02 -20.71
CA TYR A 105 -0.30 6.36 -20.38
C TYR A 105 -1.22 5.28 -20.94
N PRO A 106 -1.96 4.53 -20.12
CA PRO A 106 -2.96 3.60 -20.65
C PRO A 106 -4.01 4.39 -21.43
N ILE A 107 -4.30 3.97 -22.66
CA ILE A 107 -5.35 4.57 -23.50
C ILE A 107 -6.72 4.17 -22.95
N ASN A 108 -6.84 2.92 -22.51
CA ASN A 108 -8.01 2.42 -21.82
C ASN A 108 -7.61 1.41 -20.74
N ARG A 109 -8.37 1.38 -19.65
CA ARG A 109 -8.19 0.47 -18.50
C ARG A 109 -9.08 -0.79 -18.60
N ASP A 110 -9.52 -1.13 -19.81
CA ASP A 110 -10.36 -2.29 -20.08
C ASP A 110 -9.65 -3.63 -19.88
N ALA A 111 -8.32 -3.69 -19.97
CA ALA A 111 -7.62 -4.96 -19.80
C ALA A 111 -7.55 -5.33 -18.30
N PRO A 112 -7.93 -6.55 -17.89
CA PRO A 112 -7.60 -7.01 -16.53
C PRO A 112 -6.08 -7.11 -16.39
N ILE A 113 -5.54 -6.66 -15.26
CA ILE A 113 -4.11 -6.74 -14.95
C ILE A 113 -3.95 -7.76 -13.84
N PHE A 114 -3.25 -8.85 -14.15
CA PHE A 114 -2.78 -9.82 -13.17
C PHE A 114 -1.31 -9.55 -12.91
N PHE A 115 -0.94 -9.47 -11.63
CA PHE A 115 0.45 -9.34 -11.22
C PHE A 115 0.72 -10.35 -10.12
N LEU A 116 1.76 -11.16 -10.30
CA LEU A 116 2.23 -12.12 -9.34
C LEU A 116 3.71 -11.87 -9.12
N SER A 117 4.13 -11.69 -7.87
CA SER A 117 5.53 -11.68 -7.50
C SER A 117 5.82 -12.63 -6.36
N HIS A 118 7.05 -13.15 -6.36
CA HIS A 118 7.58 -13.97 -5.29
C HIS A 118 8.97 -13.47 -4.92
N THR A 119 9.11 -13.07 -3.66
CA THR A 119 10.35 -12.56 -3.09
C THR A 119 10.99 -13.63 -2.22
N PHE A 120 12.22 -13.97 -2.55
CA PHE A 120 13.03 -14.95 -1.85
C PHE A 120 14.34 -14.31 -1.34
N SER A 121 14.62 -14.47 -0.06
CA SER A 121 15.89 -14.11 0.59
C SER A 121 16.37 -15.32 1.38
N PRO A 122 17.46 -15.98 0.98
CA PRO A 122 18.04 -17.05 1.78
C PRO A 122 18.80 -16.48 2.99
N LYS A 123 18.64 -17.10 4.17
CA LYS A 123 19.46 -16.75 5.34
C LYS A 123 20.94 -17.05 5.06
N ASP A 124 21.83 -16.23 5.61
CA ASP A 124 23.29 -16.34 5.52
C ASP A 124 23.89 -16.14 4.11
N PHE A 125 23.07 -15.98 3.07
CA PHE A 125 23.53 -15.61 1.74
C PHE A 125 23.88 -14.13 1.68
N LEU A 126 25.11 -13.78 1.26
CA LEU A 126 25.62 -12.40 1.23
C LEU A 126 25.45 -11.65 2.58
N GLY A 127 25.51 -12.37 3.70
CA GLY A 127 25.32 -11.81 5.04
C GLY A 127 23.86 -11.52 5.40
N SER A 128 22.90 -12.16 4.73
CA SER A 128 21.48 -11.97 5.00
C SER A 128 21.11 -12.43 6.41
N SER A 129 20.63 -11.49 7.22
CA SER A 129 20.28 -11.76 8.63
C SER A 129 19.03 -12.64 8.78
N TYR A 130 18.09 -12.54 7.84
CA TYR A 130 16.82 -13.25 7.87
C TYR A 130 16.48 -13.90 6.54
N MET A 131 15.77 -15.03 6.63
CA MET A 131 15.12 -15.63 5.48
C MET A 131 13.83 -14.85 5.17
N ILE A 132 13.47 -14.70 3.90
CA ILE A 132 12.11 -14.33 3.53
C ILE A 132 11.63 -15.12 2.31
N ASN A 133 10.38 -15.57 2.38
CA ASN A 133 9.58 -16.17 1.34
C ASN A 133 8.24 -15.45 1.37
N ARG A 134 8.03 -14.56 0.42
CA ARG A 134 6.79 -13.77 0.32
C ARG A 134 6.21 -13.91 -1.07
N THR A 135 4.92 -14.21 -1.14
CA THR A 135 4.17 -14.20 -2.40
C THR A 135 3.19 -13.04 -2.38
N ASP A 136 3.17 -12.25 -3.43
CA ASP A 136 2.23 -11.16 -3.64
C ASP A 136 1.47 -11.38 -4.94
N PHE A 137 0.16 -11.34 -4.87
CA PHE A 137 -0.74 -11.38 -6.02
C PHE A 137 -1.60 -10.13 -6.03
N ARG A 138 -1.75 -9.51 -7.19
CA ARG A 138 -2.61 -8.36 -7.41
C ARG A 138 -3.44 -8.57 -8.66
N PHE A 139 -4.71 -8.22 -8.55
CA PHE A 139 -5.65 -8.20 -9.65
C PHE A 139 -6.29 -6.82 -9.72
N SER A 140 -6.21 -6.17 -10.88
CA SER A 140 -6.84 -4.87 -11.11
C SER A 140 -7.69 -4.91 -12.37
N LYS A 141 -8.87 -4.31 -12.31
CA LYS A 141 -9.82 -4.27 -13.42
C LYS A 141 -10.82 -3.14 -13.23
N ASP A 142 -11.05 -2.42 -14.32
CA ASP A 142 -12.11 -1.41 -14.38
C ASP A 142 -13.34 -1.97 -15.09
N PHE A 143 -14.51 -1.73 -14.51
CA PHE A 143 -15.81 -2.14 -15.02
C PHE A 143 -16.59 -0.92 -15.49
N TRP A 144 -16.89 -0.86 -16.79
CA TRP A 144 -17.69 0.22 -17.39
C TRP A 144 -19.17 -0.15 -17.44
N PHE A 145 -20.02 0.71 -16.87
CA PHE A 145 -21.48 0.56 -16.85
C PHE A 145 -22.18 1.54 -17.81
N SER A 146 -21.50 1.92 -18.90
CA SER A 146 -22.00 2.86 -19.91
C SER A 146 -22.54 4.15 -19.27
N ALA A 147 -23.86 4.35 -19.26
CA ALA A 147 -24.50 5.55 -18.73
C ALA A 147 -24.42 5.64 -17.19
N PHE A 148 -24.17 4.54 -16.50
CA PHE A 148 -24.06 4.50 -15.04
C PHE A 148 -22.63 4.71 -14.53
N GLY A 149 -21.70 5.08 -15.40
CA GLY A 149 -20.32 5.36 -15.02
C GLY A 149 -19.43 4.11 -14.99
N HIS A 150 -18.48 4.05 -14.06
CA HIS A 150 -17.51 2.96 -13.99
C HIS A 150 -17.07 2.67 -12.55
N ILE A 151 -16.62 1.43 -12.32
CA ILE A 151 -16.00 0.99 -11.07
C ILE A 151 -14.54 0.67 -11.37
N GLU A 152 -13.64 1.31 -10.64
CA GLU A 152 -12.24 0.90 -10.55
C GLU A 152 -12.12 -0.12 -9.42
N SER A 153 -11.49 -1.25 -9.67
CA SER A 153 -11.30 -2.29 -8.65
C SER A 153 -9.87 -2.81 -8.64
N GLU A 154 -9.31 -2.90 -7.44
CA GLU A 154 -8.02 -3.52 -7.17
C GLU A 154 -8.16 -4.47 -5.99
N PHE A 155 -7.64 -5.68 -6.16
CA PHE A 155 -7.55 -6.71 -5.14
C PHE A 155 -6.10 -7.11 -4.98
N GLN A 156 -5.64 -7.24 -3.74
CA GLN A 156 -4.29 -7.67 -3.43
C GLN A 156 -4.32 -8.77 -2.40
N PHE A 157 -3.46 -9.78 -2.57
CA PHE A 157 -3.28 -10.89 -1.66
C PHE A 157 -1.79 -11.09 -1.45
N SER A 158 -1.34 -11.13 -0.20
CA SER A 158 0.07 -11.26 0.14
C SER A 158 0.23 -12.24 1.29
N HIS A 159 1.20 -13.14 1.20
CA HIS A 159 1.48 -14.11 2.26
C HIS A 159 2.99 -14.30 2.47
N VAL A 160 3.41 -14.28 3.74
CA VAL A 160 4.76 -14.55 4.21
C VAL A 160 4.81 -15.95 4.82
N TRP A 161 5.53 -16.84 4.15
CA TRP A 161 5.52 -18.27 4.45
C TRP A 161 6.35 -18.62 5.68
N ASN A 162 7.49 -17.95 5.84
CA ASN A 162 8.46 -18.23 6.90
C ASN A 162 8.34 -17.22 8.07
N GLN A 163 9.18 -17.43 9.07
CA GLN A 163 9.36 -16.49 10.17
C GLN A 163 10.26 -15.33 9.75
N ALA A 164 9.80 -14.09 9.93
CA ALA A 164 10.51 -12.88 9.53
C ALA A 164 10.28 -11.72 10.53
N PRO A 165 11.22 -10.77 10.65
CA PRO A 165 11.03 -9.59 11.50
C PRO A 165 9.92 -8.68 10.94
N PHE A 166 9.31 -7.87 11.81
CA PHE A 166 8.15 -7.05 11.45
C PHE A 166 8.40 -6.04 10.32
N THR A 167 9.65 -5.61 10.11
CA THR A 167 10.05 -4.72 9.02
C THR A 167 9.91 -5.38 7.65
N MET A 168 9.93 -6.71 7.60
CA MET A 168 9.78 -7.53 6.40
C MET A 168 8.39 -8.16 6.26
N LEU A 169 7.54 -8.02 7.27
CA LEU A 169 6.14 -8.43 7.23
C LEU A 169 5.28 -7.45 6.43
N ILE A 170 4.02 -7.79 6.23
CA ILE A 170 3.09 -6.97 5.46
C ILE A 170 2.55 -5.87 6.38
N LEU A 171 2.89 -4.63 6.04
CA LEU A 171 2.39 -3.43 6.69
C LEU A 171 1.39 -2.77 5.74
N PRO A 172 0.07 -2.78 6.05
CA PRO A 172 -0.91 -2.09 5.23
C PRO A 172 -0.56 -0.61 5.10
N ASN A 173 -0.68 -0.08 3.88
CA ASN A 173 -0.17 1.23 3.54
C ASN A 173 -1.08 2.33 4.10
N ALA A 174 -0.64 3.00 5.17
CA ALA A 174 -1.32 4.15 5.74
C ALA A 174 -0.98 5.41 4.93
N ASN A 175 -1.99 6.19 4.59
CA ASN A 175 -1.79 7.50 3.98
C ASN A 175 -2.06 8.60 5.00
N LEU A 176 -0.97 9.23 5.44
CA LEU A 176 -1.05 10.36 6.35
C LEU A 176 -1.38 11.68 5.65
N SER A 177 -1.17 11.76 4.34
CA SER A 177 -1.45 12.98 3.58
C SER A 177 -2.94 13.28 3.54
N TYR A 178 -3.28 14.55 3.40
CA TYR A 178 -4.63 14.94 3.00
C TYR A 178 -4.92 14.63 1.53
N THR A 179 -3.90 14.26 0.74
CA THR A 179 -4.09 13.87 -0.65
C THR A 179 -4.57 12.43 -0.81
N ILE A 180 -5.45 12.17 -1.77
CA ILE A 180 -5.88 10.80 -2.09
C ILE A 180 -4.75 10.07 -2.82
N GLN A 181 -4.44 8.86 -2.37
CA GLN A 181 -3.44 7.97 -2.95
C GLN A 181 -4.07 6.59 -3.18
N GLU A 182 -3.92 6.05 -4.38
CA GLU A 182 -4.40 4.70 -4.73
C GLU A 182 -3.63 3.63 -3.95
N GLY A 183 -4.30 2.53 -3.56
CA GLY A 183 -3.68 1.43 -2.81
C GLY A 183 -3.22 1.82 -1.39
N SER A 184 -3.82 2.85 -0.81
CA SER A 184 -3.53 3.31 0.56
C SER A 184 -4.80 3.67 1.33
N TYR A 185 -4.71 3.60 2.65
CA TYR A 185 -5.81 3.83 3.59
C TYR A 185 -5.71 5.22 4.20
N SER A 186 -6.78 5.99 4.11
CA SER A 186 -6.78 7.40 4.46
C SER A 186 -6.81 7.63 5.97
N LEU A 187 -7.36 6.71 6.74
CA LEU A 187 -7.61 6.86 8.17
C LEU A 187 -6.77 5.93 9.03
N LEU A 188 -6.18 4.90 8.43
CA LEU A 188 -5.23 3.99 9.08
C LEU A 188 -4.00 4.73 9.63
N SER A 189 -3.54 4.31 10.81
CA SER A 189 -2.27 4.79 11.37
C SER A 189 -1.10 3.90 10.90
N PRO A 190 0.10 4.44 10.66
CA PRO A 190 1.27 3.65 10.26
C PRO A 190 1.58 2.58 11.30
N MET A 191 1.87 1.35 10.85
CA MET A 191 2.11 0.19 11.71
C MET A 191 0.98 -0.15 12.69
N GLU A 192 -0.25 0.32 12.47
CA GLU A 192 -1.37 -0.03 13.35
C GLU A 192 -1.64 -1.55 13.36
N PHE A 193 -1.45 -2.19 12.20
CA PHE A 193 -1.50 -3.64 12.05
C PHE A 193 -0.22 -4.14 11.37
N VAL A 194 0.25 -5.29 11.81
CA VAL A 194 1.35 -6.04 11.19
C VAL A 194 0.82 -7.44 10.88
N LEU A 195 0.97 -7.89 9.63
CA LEU A 195 0.32 -9.10 9.14
C LEU A 195 1.32 -9.99 8.42
N ASP A 196 1.12 -11.31 8.49
CA ASP A 196 1.83 -12.27 7.64
C ASP A 196 0.99 -12.70 6.43
N SER A 197 -0.32 -12.61 6.56
CA SER A 197 -1.31 -12.95 5.55
C SER A 197 -2.20 -11.74 5.40
N TYR A 198 -2.35 -11.25 4.18
CA TYR A 198 -3.03 -10.01 3.88
C TYR A 198 -3.86 -10.18 2.62
N ALA A 199 -5.08 -9.67 2.66
CA ALA A 199 -5.95 -9.61 1.52
C ALA A 199 -6.70 -8.29 1.58
N SER A 200 -6.64 -7.50 0.52
CA SER A 200 -7.28 -6.19 0.45
C SER A 200 -8.06 -5.98 -0.82
N TRP A 201 -9.00 -5.05 -0.73
CA TRP A 201 -9.80 -4.55 -1.83
C TRP A 201 -9.82 -3.02 -1.77
N ASP A 202 -9.65 -2.39 -2.92
CA ASP A 202 -9.84 -0.97 -3.16
C ASP A 202 -10.82 -0.84 -4.32
N ILE A 203 -12.04 -0.37 -4.02
CA ILE A 203 -13.12 -0.28 -5.00
C ILE A 203 -13.59 1.18 -5.02
N THR A 204 -13.48 1.83 -6.16
CA THR A 204 -13.97 3.21 -6.33
C THR A 204 -15.00 3.26 -7.45
N TYR A 205 -16.21 3.71 -7.13
CA TYR A 205 -17.31 3.89 -8.07
C TYR A 205 -17.45 5.36 -8.46
N PHE A 206 -17.36 5.63 -9.75
CA PHE A 206 -17.63 6.93 -10.34
C PHE A 206 -18.98 6.90 -11.02
N ALA A 207 -19.96 7.59 -10.43
CA ALA A 207 -21.34 7.57 -10.90
C ALA A 207 -21.62 8.56 -12.05
N ASN A 208 -20.61 9.29 -12.54
CA ASN A 208 -20.69 10.20 -13.69
C ASN A 208 -21.87 11.20 -13.68
N GLY A 209 -22.34 11.62 -12.52
CA GLY A 209 -23.39 12.62 -12.36
C GLY A 209 -24.81 12.05 -12.38
N ILE A 210 -25.03 10.77 -12.04
CA ILE A 210 -26.38 10.16 -11.99
C ILE A 210 -27.36 10.99 -11.14
N LEU A 211 -26.90 11.53 -10.01
CA LEU A 211 -27.70 12.26 -9.04
C LEU A 211 -27.61 13.78 -9.29
N PHE A 212 -26.41 14.33 -9.34
CA PHE A 212 -26.14 15.77 -9.39
C PHE A 212 -26.50 16.41 -10.73
N ASN A 213 -26.50 15.66 -11.85
CA ASN A 213 -26.99 16.20 -13.13
C ASN A 213 -28.51 16.39 -13.16
N ARG A 214 -29.26 15.83 -12.18
CA ARG A 214 -30.71 16.00 -12.07
C ARG A 214 -31.11 17.25 -11.29
N ILE A 215 -30.19 17.87 -10.54
CA ILE A 215 -30.47 19.03 -9.71
C ILE A 215 -30.23 20.31 -10.53
N PRO A 216 -31.25 21.18 -10.70
CA PRO A 216 -31.09 22.48 -11.36
C PRO A 216 -30.00 23.33 -10.66
N GLY A 217 -29.15 24.00 -11.44
CA GLY A 217 -28.01 24.78 -10.92
C GLY A 217 -26.72 23.97 -10.78
N VAL A 218 -26.74 22.84 -10.09
CA VAL A 218 -25.54 21.97 -9.89
C VAL A 218 -25.07 21.34 -11.20
N LYS A 219 -26.01 21.02 -12.10
CA LYS A 219 -25.71 20.53 -13.47
C LYS A 219 -24.75 21.46 -14.25
N LEU A 220 -24.77 22.78 -13.99
CA LEU A 220 -23.88 23.73 -14.66
C LEU A 220 -22.41 23.50 -14.28
N LEU A 221 -22.17 23.05 -13.05
CA LEU A 221 -20.83 22.78 -12.51
C LEU A 221 -20.29 21.42 -12.96
N ARG A 222 -21.14 20.55 -13.55
CA ARG A 222 -20.78 19.19 -14.01
C ARG A 222 -20.05 18.34 -12.96
N ILE A 223 -20.46 18.48 -11.70
CA ILE A 223 -19.90 17.72 -10.57
C ILE A 223 -20.27 16.23 -10.74
N ARG A 224 -19.33 15.34 -10.43
CA ARG A 224 -19.52 13.88 -10.49
C ARG A 224 -19.50 13.29 -9.08
N GLU A 225 -20.37 12.33 -8.81
CA GLU A 225 -20.34 11.57 -7.55
C GLU A 225 -19.22 10.53 -7.61
N VAL A 226 -18.51 10.38 -6.50
CA VAL A 226 -17.55 9.30 -6.30
C VAL A 226 -17.79 8.65 -4.96
N VAL A 227 -17.77 7.32 -4.92
CA VAL A 227 -17.86 6.52 -3.70
C VAL A 227 -16.67 5.58 -3.68
N SER A 228 -15.85 5.64 -2.64
CA SER A 228 -14.75 4.71 -2.43
C SER A 228 -15.08 3.74 -1.29
N PHE A 229 -14.67 2.50 -1.44
CA PHE A 229 -14.78 1.48 -0.42
C PHE A 229 -13.48 0.68 -0.39
N LYS A 230 -12.75 0.82 0.70
CA LYS A 230 -11.44 0.20 0.88
C LYS A 230 -11.45 -0.68 2.11
N GLY A 231 -10.76 -1.80 2.06
CA GLY A 231 -10.60 -2.63 3.23
C GLY A 231 -9.56 -3.71 3.07
N PHE A 232 -9.18 -4.29 4.20
CA PHE A 232 -8.32 -5.46 4.23
C PHE A 232 -8.68 -6.39 5.36
N PHE A 233 -8.39 -7.67 5.16
CA PHE A 233 -8.37 -8.70 6.18
C PHE A 233 -7.01 -9.41 6.15
N GLY A 234 -6.71 -10.15 7.20
CA GLY A 234 -5.40 -10.71 7.40
C GLY A 234 -5.24 -11.25 8.80
N ASN A 235 -4.11 -11.89 9.03
CA ASN A 235 -3.75 -12.44 10.32
C ASN A 235 -2.25 -12.23 10.57
N LEU A 236 -1.87 -12.26 11.84
CA LEU A 236 -0.49 -12.42 12.27
C LEU A 236 -0.39 -13.78 12.95
N SER A 237 0.25 -14.77 12.31
CA SER A 237 0.41 -16.08 12.94
C SER A 237 1.38 -15.99 14.11
N ASP A 238 1.22 -16.90 15.08
CA ASP A 238 2.05 -16.99 16.28
C ASP A 238 3.55 -17.08 15.98
N LYS A 239 3.93 -17.67 14.84
CA LYS A 239 5.33 -17.74 14.35
C LYS A 239 5.99 -16.37 14.16
N ASN A 240 5.19 -15.34 13.84
CA ASN A 240 5.63 -14.00 13.51
C ASN A 240 5.24 -12.98 14.59
N ASN A 241 4.67 -13.44 15.72
CA ASN A 241 4.23 -12.58 16.79
C ASN A 241 5.36 -12.36 17.82
N PRO A 242 5.97 -11.17 17.91
CA PRO A 242 7.01 -10.89 18.89
C PRO A 242 6.47 -10.73 20.32
N TYR A 243 5.17 -10.62 20.56
CA TYR A 243 4.64 -10.63 21.93
C TYR A 243 4.71 -12.03 22.58
N LEU A 244 4.84 -13.08 21.78
CA LEU A 244 5.01 -14.46 22.24
C LEU A 244 6.49 -14.78 22.48
N THR A 245 7.09 -14.11 23.47
CA THR A 245 8.54 -14.19 23.78
C THR A 245 9.04 -15.62 23.96
N ASN A 246 8.22 -16.52 24.52
CA ASN A 246 8.59 -17.92 24.73
C ASN A 246 8.76 -18.72 23.42
N LEU A 247 8.02 -18.33 22.38
CA LEU A 247 8.08 -18.98 21.07
C LEU A 247 9.13 -18.30 20.17
N ASN A 248 9.30 -16.99 20.32
CA ASN A 248 10.07 -16.16 19.38
C ASN A 248 11.09 -15.25 20.10
N PRO A 249 12.16 -15.78 20.71
CA PRO A 249 13.16 -14.98 21.42
C PRO A 249 14.03 -14.12 20.48
N ASP A 250 14.15 -14.53 19.22
CA ASP A 250 15.04 -13.92 18.22
C ASP A 250 14.31 -12.91 17.32
N LEU A 251 12.99 -12.74 17.47
CA LEU A 251 12.24 -11.72 16.74
C LEU A 251 12.42 -10.34 17.36
N TRP A 252 12.32 -9.32 16.50
CA TRP A 252 12.36 -7.93 16.92
C TRP A 252 11.06 -7.50 17.58
N ARG A 253 11.22 -6.81 18.71
CA ARG A 253 10.11 -6.16 19.41
C ARG A 253 9.49 -5.10 18.51
N PHE A 254 8.17 -4.97 18.57
CA PHE A 254 7.49 -3.87 17.91
C PHE A 254 7.94 -2.51 18.49
N PRO A 255 8.11 -1.48 17.65
CA PRO A 255 8.53 -0.17 18.10
C PRO A 255 7.36 0.56 18.78
N GLY A 256 7.57 0.97 20.03
CA GLY A 256 6.58 1.67 20.85
C GLY A 256 5.57 0.74 21.52
N GLU A 257 5.33 0.95 22.82
CA GLU A 257 4.33 0.17 23.56
C GLU A 257 2.92 0.49 23.02
N ASN A 258 2.13 -0.55 22.76
CA ASN A 258 0.70 -0.47 22.36
C ASN A 258 0.41 0.22 21.02
N VAL A 259 1.40 0.31 20.14
CA VAL A 259 1.24 0.90 18.81
C VAL A 259 0.69 -0.10 17.79
N VAL A 260 1.11 -1.35 17.90
CA VAL A 260 0.70 -2.44 17.02
C VAL A 260 -0.43 -3.20 17.68
N HIS A 261 -1.56 -3.29 16.98
CA HIS A 261 -2.73 -4.04 17.42
C HIS A 261 -2.85 -5.34 16.63
N GLU A 262 -3.23 -6.41 17.31
CA GLU A 262 -3.60 -7.66 16.66
C GLU A 262 -4.96 -7.48 15.98
N MET A 263 -5.05 -7.89 14.72
CA MET A 263 -6.30 -7.82 13.97
C MET A 263 -7.16 -9.04 14.28
N ASN A 264 -8.37 -8.82 14.79
CA ASN A 264 -9.37 -9.89 14.91
C ASN A 264 -9.60 -10.59 13.54
N PRO A 265 -9.36 -11.91 13.42
CA PRO A 265 -9.50 -12.64 12.15
C PRO A 265 -10.89 -12.59 11.51
N ARG A 266 -11.93 -12.29 12.29
CA ARG A 266 -13.33 -12.22 11.82
C ARG A 266 -13.79 -10.81 11.48
N ARG A 267 -12.96 -9.78 11.72
CA ARG A 267 -13.35 -8.38 11.52
C ARG A 267 -12.34 -7.70 10.59
N PRO A 268 -12.67 -7.44 9.33
CA PRO A 268 -11.76 -6.71 8.46
C PRO A 268 -11.63 -5.24 8.87
N TYR A 269 -10.53 -4.63 8.46
CA TYR A 269 -10.41 -3.18 8.42
C TYR A 269 -11.20 -2.62 7.23
N MET A 270 -12.00 -1.56 7.43
CA MET A 270 -12.79 -0.96 6.34
C MET A 270 -12.92 0.56 6.47
N GLU A 271 -12.80 1.24 5.33
CA GLU A 271 -13.05 2.67 5.12
C GLU A 271 -14.06 2.86 3.98
N LEU A 272 -15.00 3.79 4.18
CA LEU A 272 -15.94 4.23 3.16
C LEU A 272 -15.70 5.71 2.90
N GLY A 273 -15.57 6.09 1.64
CA GLY A 273 -15.48 7.48 1.23
C GLY A 273 -16.63 7.87 0.32
N VAL A 274 -17.15 9.08 0.51
CA VAL A 274 -18.13 9.70 -0.41
C VAL A 274 -17.61 11.07 -0.77
N GLY A 275 -17.56 11.35 -2.05
CA GLY A 275 -16.91 12.54 -2.58
C GLY A 275 -17.59 13.11 -3.81
N LEU A 276 -17.11 14.30 -4.14
CA LEU A 276 -17.45 15.07 -5.30
C LEU A 276 -16.19 15.23 -6.12
N ASP A 277 -16.26 14.80 -7.37
CA ASP A 277 -15.21 14.95 -8.35
C ASP A 277 -15.59 16.04 -9.37
N ASN A 278 -14.59 16.55 -10.09
CA ASN A 278 -14.73 17.58 -11.11
C ASN A 278 -15.18 18.95 -10.57
N ILE A 279 -14.90 19.29 -9.31
CA ILE A 279 -15.12 20.63 -8.77
C ILE A 279 -14.16 21.60 -9.47
N PHE A 280 -14.70 22.63 -10.12
CA PHE A 280 -13.94 23.56 -10.99
C PHE A 280 -13.07 22.87 -12.07
N LYS A 281 -13.41 21.64 -12.47
CA LYS A 281 -12.65 20.80 -13.42
C LYS A 281 -11.27 20.32 -12.96
N ILE A 282 -10.89 20.58 -11.71
CA ILE A 282 -9.54 20.28 -11.22
C ILE A 282 -9.49 19.55 -9.89
N LEU A 283 -10.59 19.54 -9.13
CA LEU A 283 -10.57 19.15 -7.73
C LEU A 283 -11.56 18.02 -7.45
N ARG A 284 -11.08 16.99 -6.75
CA ARG A 284 -11.87 15.96 -6.08
C ARG A 284 -11.78 16.19 -4.58
N ILE A 285 -12.92 16.20 -3.92
CA ILE A 285 -13.01 16.24 -2.45
C ILE A 285 -13.79 15.02 -2.01
N GLU A 286 -13.25 14.28 -1.04
CA GLU A 286 -13.86 13.08 -0.50
C GLU A 286 -13.88 13.16 1.02
N TYR A 287 -15.03 12.85 1.62
CA TYR A 287 -15.09 12.61 3.05
C TYR A 287 -14.99 11.10 3.27
N VAL A 288 -14.00 10.68 4.06
CA VAL A 288 -13.76 9.27 4.39
C VAL A 288 -14.17 9.01 5.83
N TRP A 289 -14.87 7.90 6.07
CA TRP A 289 -15.24 7.36 7.37
C TRP A 289 -14.60 6.01 7.59
N ARG A 290 -14.04 5.80 8.79
CA ARG A 290 -13.54 4.50 9.23
C ARG A 290 -14.69 3.72 9.84
N LEU A 291 -14.97 2.53 9.30
CA LEU A 291 -16.12 1.71 9.72
C LEU A 291 -15.76 0.77 10.89
N THR A 292 -14.55 0.22 10.89
CA THR A 292 -14.12 -0.77 11.89
C THR A 292 -12.96 -0.27 12.76
N TYR A 293 -12.72 -0.94 13.89
CA TYR A 293 -11.63 -0.63 14.81
C TYR A 293 -11.62 0.84 15.27
N ARG A 294 -12.80 1.42 15.52
CA ARG A 294 -12.97 2.83 15.93
C ARG A 294 -12.68 3.03 17.43
N GLU A 295 -12.52 1.93 18.15
CA GLU A 295 -12.23 1.83 19.57
C GLU A 295 -10.74 1.93 19.92
N HIS A 296 -9.85 1.77 18.93
CA HIS A 296 -8.41 1.96 19.14
C HIS A 296 -8.12 3.40 19.57
N LYS A 297 -7.10 3.58 20.43
CA LYS A 297 -6.69 4.91 20.89
C LYS A 297 -5.99 5.66 19.76
N ASP A 298 -6.16 6.98 19.73
CA ASP A 298 -5.46 7.89 18.80
C ASP A 298 -5.67 7.59 17.29
N VAL A 299 -6.76 6.90 16.94
CA VAL A 299 -7.16 6.68 15.54
C VAL A 299 -8.15 7.74 15.06
N ALA A 300 -8.00 8.14 13.80
CA ALA A 300 -8.98 9.00 13.17
C ALA A 300 -10.23 8.22 12.75
N LYS A 301 -11.40 8.76 13.11
CA LYS A 301 -12.70 8.14 12.80
C LYS A 301 -13.29 8.62 11.48
N GLY A 302 -12.83 9.77 10.98
CA GLY A 302 -13.22 10.35 9.71
C GLY A 302 -12.32 11.52 9.34
N GLY A 303 -12.38 11.95 8.09
CA GLY A 303 -11.59 13.08 7.61
C GLY A 303 -11.86 13.41 6.16
N VAL A 304 -11.58 14.67 5.80
CA VAL A 304 -11.64 15.14 4.42
C VAL A 304 -10.32 14.84 3.70
N ARG A 305 -10.42 14.42 2.45
CA ARG A 305 -9.33 14.13 1.54
C ARG A 305 -9.55 14.88 0.22
N ILE A 306 -8.45 15.24 -0.42
CA ILE A 306 -8.45 16.10 -1.61
C ILE A 306 -7.58 15.44 -2.67
N ALA A 307 -7.98 15.47 -3.94
CA ALA A 307 -7.09 15.16 -5.04
C ALA A 307 -7.19 16.24 -6.11
N LEU A 308 -6.05 16.54 -6.74
CA LEU A 308 -5.99 17.43 -7.89
C LEU A 308 -5.93 16.57 -9.15
N HIS A 309 -7.01 16.57 -9.91
CA HIS A 309 -7.09 15.91 -11.21
C HIS A 309 -7.21 16.98 -12.28
N PHE A 310 -6.14 17.23 -13.03
CA PHE A 310 -6.22 18.09 -14.22
C PHE A 310 -6.82 17.29 -15.38
N SER A 311 -8.14 17.41 -15.58
CA SER A 311 -8.76 16.96 -16.83
C SER A 311 -8.73 18.12 -17.83
N PHE A 312 -7.90 18.01 -18.86
CA PHE A 312 -7.82 18.98 -19.95
C PHE A 312 -8.87 18.71 -21.03
#